data_AF-A0A7R9VYT3-F1
#
_entry.id   AF-A0A7R9VYT3-F1
#
_cell.length_a   1.000
_cell.length_b   1.000
_cell.length_c   1.000
_cell.angle_alpha   90.00
_cell.angle_beta   90.00
_cell.angle_gamma   90.00
#
_symmetry.space_group_name_H-M   'P 1'
#
loop_
_entity.id
_entity.type
_entity.pdbx_description
1 polymer ?
#
loop_
_entity_poly.entity_id
_entity_poly.type
_entity_poly.pdbx_seq_one_letter_code
_entity_poly.pdbx_strand_id
1 'polypeptide(L)'
;PVGALLARHRWLSAAKTVVRGKQVWFWLHMGFQVAGFAVFVVGFAFAWEFLPGIGLEPTGGVAGKAHQVLGTLVMGLAVLQLVVGFVRPAPDDKKLRPAWSKTHDVLGRGSVLLAWVTVYLGIYIGHASPSYRLSYAWWLAPAAAVMGLLIAADVTLTVARARQERAGYAEAAPGDEVPFLRQAVGSLGVQGTQAAEGQKDVGSSAGV
;
A
#
# COMPACT_ATOMS: atom_id res chain seq x y z
N PRO A 1 0.79 -7.98 2.90
CA PRO A 1 0.14 -7.64 1.60
C PRO A 1 -1.28 -7.07 1.76
N VAL A 2 -2.14 -7.65 2.62
CA VAL A 2 -3.51 -7.16 2.86
C VAL A 2 -3.55 -5.68 3.27
N GLY A 3 -2.70 -5.27 4.23
CA GLY A 3 -2.61 -3.86 4.64
C GLY A 3 -2.26 -2.91 3.49
N ALA A 4 -1.39 -3.32 2.56
CA ALA A 4 -1.05 -2.52 1.38
C ALA A 4 -2.22 -2.41 0.39
N LEU A 5 -2.98 -3.50 0.17
CA LEU A 5 -4.19 -3.49 -0.66
C LEU A 5 -5.23 -2.51 -0.12
N LEU A 6 -5.47 -2.53 1.20
CA LEU A 6 -6.43 -1.62 1.84
C LEU A 6 -6.05 -0.15 1.65
N ALA A 7 -4.76 0.20 1.77
CA ALA A 7 -4.29 1.55 1.53
C ALA A 7 -4.43 1.98 0.06
N ARG A 8 -4.19 1.06 -0.89
CA ARG A 8 -4.30 1.30 -2.33
C ARG A 8 -5.74 1.49 -2.78
N HIS A 9 -6.65 0.71 -2.22
CA HIS A 9 -8.08 0.75 -2.52
C HIS A 9 -8.88 1.64 -1.55
N ARG A 10 -8.23 2.67 -0.98
CA ARG A 10 -8.86 3.68 -0.11
C ARG A 10 -9.98 4.51 -0.75
N TRP A 11 -10.20 4.35 -2.05
CA TRP A 11 -11.29 5.01 -2.79
C TRP A 11 -12.66 4.37 -2.53
N LEU A 12 -12.70 3.15 -2.00
CA LEU A 12 -13.94 2.47 -1.61
C LEU A 12 -14.66 3.26 -0.51
N SER A 13 -16.00 3.37 -0.58
CA SER A 13 -16.80 4.19 0.34
C SER A 13 -16.60 3.80 1.81
N ALA A 14 -16.56 2.50 2.12
CA ALA A 14 -16.29 1.99 3.47
C ALA A 14 -14.92 2.42 4.03
N ALA A 15 -13.94 2.70 3.16
CA ALA A 15 -12.61 3.16 3.53
C ALA A 15 -12.53 4.67 3.82
N LYS A 16 -13.52 5.46 3.37
CA LYS A 16 -13.58 6.92 3.57
C LYS A 16 -14.07 7.33 4.95
N THR A 17 -14.68 6.42 5.70
CA THR A 17 -15.12 6.64 7.09
C THR A 17 -13.97 7.15 7.95
N VAL A 18 -14.22 8.14 8.80
CA VAL A 18 -13.21 8.75 9.68
C VAL A 18 -13.41 8.25 11.11
N VAL A 19 -12.34 7.74 11.71
CA VAL A 19 -12.29 7.29 13.10
C VAL A 19 -11.05 7.90 13.75
N ARG A 20 -11.21 8.57 14.90
CA ARG A 20 -10.10 9.22 15.63
C ARG A 20 -9.24 10.14 14.75
N GLY A 21 -9.91 10.96 13.92
CA GLY A 21 -9.24 11.95 13.07
C GLY A 21 -8.45 11.37 11.88
N LYS A 22 -8.55 10.06 11.61
CA LYS A 22 -7.95 9.44 10.41
C LYS A 22 -8.95 8.53 9.70
N GLN A 23 -8.77 8.35 8.40
CA GLN A 23 -9.63 7.45 7.61
C GLN A 23 -9.40 5.99 8.01
N VAL A 24 -10.45 5.16 8.01
CA VAL A 24 -10.41 3.76 8.46
C VAL A 24 -9.34 2.94 7.73
N TRP A 25 -9.14 3.16 6.43
CA TRP A 25 -8.07 2.46 5.70
C TRP A 25 -6.69 2.65 6.31
N PHE A 26 -6.42 3.80 6.94
CA PHE A 26 -5.13 4.09 7.56
C PHE A 26 -4.90 3.20 8.78
N TRP A 27 -5.92 3.07 9.64
CA TRP A 27 -5.87 2.21 10.81
C TRP A 27 -5.75 0.74 10.42
N LEU A 28 -6.53 0.29 9.43
CA LEU A 28 -6.44 -1.08 8.95
C LEU A 28 -5.08 -1.36 8.30
N HIS A 29 -4.58 -0.47 7.44
CA HIS A 29 -3.25 -0.57 6.86
C HIS A 29 -2.19 -0.72 7.95
N MET A 30 -2.16 0.21 8.90
CA MET A 30 -1.18 0.20 9.97
C MET A 30 -1.30 -1.06 10.84
N GLY A 31 -2.52 -1.46 11.23
CA GLY A 31 -2.76 -2.65 12.03
C GLY A 31 -2.22 -3.93 11.38
N PHE A 32 -2.56 -4.15 10.09
CA PHE A 32 -2.05 -5.29 9.35
C PHE A 32 -0.53 -5.26 9.16
N GLN A 33 0.06 -4.07 8.93
CA GLN A 33 1.51 -3.94 8.74
C GLN A 33 2.28 -4.17 10.04
N VAL A 34 1.81 -3.63 11.17
CA VAL A 34 2.43 -3.87 12.49
C VAL A 34 2.30 -5.33 12.91
N ALA A 35 1.12 -5.94 12.75
CA ALA A 35 0.92 -7.35 13.05
C ALA A 35 1.80 -8.25 12.19
N GLY A 36 1.86 -7.99 10.88
CA GLY A 36 2.74 -8.73 9.96
C GLY A 36 4.22 -8.56 10.29
N PHE A 37 4.64 -7.33 10.63
CA PHE A 37 6.01 -7.06 11.05
C PHE A 37 6.37 -7.77 12.36
N ALA A 38 5.47 -7.79 13.35
CA ALA A 38 5.70 -8.49 14.60
C ALA A 38 5.91 -10.01 14.38
N VAL A 39 5.03 -10.65 13.61
CA VAL A 39 5.19 -12.08 13.24
C VAL A 39 6.50 -12.30 12.47
N PHE A 40 6.85 -11.39 11.56
CA PHE A 40 8.10 -11.48 10.81
C PHE A 40 9.33 -11.37 11.72
N VAL A 41 9.34 -10.45 12.70
CA VAL A 41 10.43 -10.32 13.68
C VAL A 41 10.59 -11.59 14.51
N VAL A 42 9.47 -12.17 14.99
CA VAL A 42 9.52 -13.43 15.75
C VAL A 42 10.07 -14.57 14.90
N GLY A 43 9.59 -14.73 13.66
CA GLY A 43 10.09 -15.75 12.75
C GLY A 43 11.55 -15.55 12.35
N PHE A 44 11.97 -14.30 12.14
CA PHE A 44 13.35 -13.93 11.82
C PHE A 44 14.28 -14.21 13.01
N ALA A 45 13.89 -13.82 14.23
CA ALA A 45 14.65 -14.11 15.44
C ALA A 45 14.75 -15.63 15.67
N PHE A 46 13.65 -16.36 15.45
CA PHE A 46 13.67 -17.82 15.58
C PHE A 46 14.62 -18.48 14.57
N ALA A 47 14.59 -18.02 13.32
CA ALA A 47 15.49 -18.49 12.27
C ALA A 47 16.96 -18.19 12.59
N TRP A 48 17.25 -17.04 13.22
CA TRP A 48 18.62 -16.65 13.55
C TRP A 48 19.18 -17.36 14.79
N GLU A 49 18.33 -17.63 15.78
CA GLU A 49 18.74 -18.16 17.09
C GLU A 49 18.66 -19.68 17.17
N PHE A 50 17.66 -20.31 16.55
CA PHE A 50 17.31 -21.72 16.84
C PHE A 50 17.46 -22.69 15.65
N LEU A 51 17.77 -22.21 14.44
CA LEU A 51 18.02 -23.11 13.30
C LEU A 51 19.53 -23.43 13.15
N PRO A 52 19.89 -24.71 12.93
CA PRO A 52 21.28 -25.11 12.69
C PRO A 52 21.78 -24.53 11.36
N GLY A 53 23.01 -24.00 11.33
CA GLY A 53 23.55 -23.18 10.21
C GLY A 53 23.79 -21.72 10.60
N ILE A 54 24.38 -21.54 11.77
CA ILE A 54 24.46 -20.30 12.54
C ILE A 54 25.36 -19.27 11.84
N GLY A 55 24.79 -18.09 11.51
CA GLY A 55 25.55 -16.96 10.97
C GLY A 55 25.64 -16.97 9.43
N LEU A 56 26.81 -16.66 8.88
CA LEU A 56 27.02 -16.48 7.43
C LEU A 56 27.00 -17.80 6.61
N GLU A 57 26.84 -18.95 7.26
CA GLU A 57 26.92 -20.30 6.68
C GLU A 57 25.52 -20.87 6.38
N PRO A 58 25.00 -20.71 5.14
CA PRO A 58 23.60 -20.95 4.85
C PRO A 58 23.32 -22.44 4.62
N THR A 59 22.33 -23.00 5.31
CA THR A 59 21.83 -24.35 5.00
C THR A 59 21.10 -24.38 3.67
N GLY A 60 21.28 -25.43 2.86
CA GLY A 60 20.60 -25.55 1.56
C GLY A 60 21.37 -24.91 0.39
N GLY A 61 22.68 -24.74 0.54
CA GLY A 61 23.59 -24.29 -0.52
C GLY A 61 23.25 -22.90 -1.07
N VAL A 62 23.30 -22.76 -2.39
CA VAL A 62 23.03 -21.47 -3.07
C VAL A 62 21.63 -20.93 -2.77
N ALA A 63 20.61 -21.80 -2.74
CA ALA A 63 19.24 -21.40 -2.44
C ALA A 63 19.07 -20.93 -1.00
N GLY A 64 19.75 -21.58 -0.05
CA GLY A 64 19.83 -21.16 1.34
C GLY A 64 20.44 -19.77 1.50
N LYS A 65 21.59 -19.55 0.83
CA LYS A 65 22.26 -18.24 0.83
C LYS A 65 21.36 -17.13 0.29
N ALA A 66 20.69 -17.41 -0.82
CA ALA A 66 19.75 -16.47 -1.42
C ALA A 66 18.58 -16.17 -0.47
N HIS A 67 17.99 -17.18 0.17
CA HIS A 67 16.92 -17.00 1.15
C HIS A 67 17.35 -16.10 2.31
N GLN A 68 18.52 -16.37 2.90
CA GLN A 68 19.03 -15.60 4.03
C GLN A 68 19.33 -14.13 3.67
N VAL A 69 19.99 -13.89 2.53
CA VAL A 69 20.30 -12.53 2.06
C VAL A 69 19.01 -11.76 1.77
N LEU A 70 18.07 -12.36 1.06
CA LEU A 70 16.79 -11.72 0.74
C LEU A 70 15.94 -11.49 2.00
N GLY A 71 15.90 -12.44 2.93
CA GLY A 71 15.19 -12.29 4.21
C GLY A 71 15.75 -11.13 5.05
N THR A 72 17.09 -11.00 5.10
CA THR A 72 17.76 -9.89 5.78
C THR A 72 17.47 -8.55 5.11
N LEU A 73 17.52 -8.51 3.77
CA LEU A 73 17.15 -7.31 3.00
C LEU A 73 15.69 -6.91 3.26
N VAL A 74 14.76 -7.87 3.25
CA VAL A 74 13.34 -7.63 3.52
C VAL A 74 13.13 -7.11 4.95
N MET A 75 13.86 -7.62 5.95
CA MET A 75 13.84 -7.09 7.31
C MET A 75 14.26 -5.62 7.36
N GLY A 76 15.39 -5.29 6.74
CA GLY A 76 15.86 -3.90 6.65
C GLY A 76 14.85 -2.98 5.95
N LEU A 77 14.28 -3.43 4.83
CA LEU A 77 13.25 -2.70 4.10
C LEU A 77 11.96 -2.52 4.91
N ALA A 78 11.54 -3.53 5.69
CA ALA A 78 10.35 -3.45 6.54
C ALA A 78 10.53 -2.43 7.67
N VAL A 79 11.70 -2.43 8.33
CA VAL A 79 12.06 -1.40 9.33
C VAL A 79 12.07 -0.01 8.67
N LEU A 80 12.70 0.12 7.50
CA LEU A 80 12.71 1.37 6.75
C LEU A 80 11.29 1.85 6.41
N GLN A 81 10.37 0.95 6.04
CA GLN A 81 8.97 1.31 5.78
C GLN A 81 8.27 1.86 7.03
N LEU A 82 8.51 1.30 8.21
CA LEU A 82 7.97 1.82 9.46
C LEU A 82 8.52 3.22 9.76
N VAL A 83 9.84 3.40 9.66
CA VAL A 83 10.51 4.69 9.86
C VAL A 83 9.97 5.75 8.89
N VAL A 84 9.89 5.43 7.60
CA VAL A 84 9.30 6.30 6.56
C VAL A 84 7.83 6.63 6.87
N GLY A 85 7.09 5.68 7.45
CA GLY A 85 5.73 5.89 7.94
C GLY A 85 5.61 6.92 9.06
N PHE A 86 6.62 7.01 9.95
CA PHE A 86 6.64 7.99 11.05
C PHE A 86 6.97 9.41 10.58
N VAL A 87 7.85 9.56 9.59
CA VAL A 87 8.21 10.87 9.01
C VAL A 87 7.23 11.32 7.92
N ARG A 88 5.97 10.88 8.01
CA ARG A 88 4.91 11.16 7.04
C ARG A 88 4.61 12.67 6.99
N PRO A 89 4.80 13.36 5.85
CA PRO A 89 4.48 14.79 5.72
C PRO A 89 2.99 15.07 5.90
N ALA A 90 2.68 16.29 6.35
CA ALA A 90 1.33 16.78 6.53
C ALA A 90 0.53 16.76 5.20
N PRO A 91 -0.80 16.58 5.23
CA PRO A 91 -1.61 16.42 4.02
C PRO A 91 -1.54 17.59 3.03
N ASP A 92 -1.26 18.78 3.54
CA ASP A 92 -1.20 20.07 2.85
C ASP A 92 0.19 20.39 2.23
N ASP A 93 1.23 19.61 2.56
CA ASP A 93 2.56 19.79 1.98
C ASP A 93 2.61 19.32 0.52
N LYS A 94 2.41 20.26 -0.42
CA LYS A 94 2.36 19.96 -1.86
C LYS A 94 3.70 19.51 -2.47
N LYS A 95 4.84 19.68 -1.77
CA LYS A 95 6.17 19.34 -2.28
C LYS A 95 6.65 17.98 -1.78
N LEU A 96 6.62 17.76 -0.48
CA LEU A 96 7.16 16.53 0.13
C LEU A 96 6.13 15.39 0.16
N ARG A 97 4.83 15.69 0.29
CA ARG A 97 3.77 14.67 0.36
C ARG A 97 3.71 13.76 -0.86
N PRO A 98 3.77 14.26 -2.12
CA PRO A 98 3.70 13.41 -3.30
C PRO A 98 4.96 12.54 -3.45
N ALA A 99 6.14 13.11 -3.18
CA ALA A 99 7.41 12.38 -3.21
C ALA A 99 7.43 11.25 -2.17
N TRP A 100 7.06 11.57 -0.91
CA TRP A 100 6.88 10.57 0.14
C TRP A 100 5.90 9.48 -0.28
N SER A 101 4.75 9.86 -0.87
CA SER A 101 3.72 8.88 -1.26
C SER A 101 4.21 7.92 -2.35
N LYS A 102 4.94 8.43 -3.35
CA LYS A 102 5.51 7.60 -4.41
C LYS A 102 6.60 6.68 -3.85
N THR A 103 7.53 7.23 -3.09
CA THR A 103 8.65 6.46 -2.51
C THR A 103 8.16 5.39 -1.55
N HIS A 104 7.23 5.71 -0.65
CA HIS A 104 6.66 4.75 0.30
C HIS A 104 5.87 3.64 -0.41
N ASP A 105 5.09 3.98 -1.45
CA ASP A 105 4.33 2.99 -2.22
C ASP A 105 5.25 2.04 -3.02
N VAL A 106 6.24 2.59 -3.73
CA VAL A 106 7.18 1.78 -4.53
C VAL A 106 8.03 0.87 -3.65
N LEU A 107 8.63 1.42 -2.58
CA LEU A 107 9.45 0.62 -1.67
C LEU A 107 8.60 -0.42 -0.93
N GLY A 108 7.39 -0.07 -0.49
CA GLY A 108 6.48 -1.01 0.15
C GLY A 108 6.11 -2.18 -0.76
N ARG A 109 5.80 -1.93 -2.03
CA ARG A 109 5.51 -2.99 -3.02
C ARG A 109 6.73 -3.84 -3.33
N GLY A 110 7.88 -3.22 -3.55
CA GLY A 110 9.14 -3.94 -3.76
C GLY A 110 9.45 -4.88 -2.59
N SER A 111 9.24 -4.42 -1.36
CA SER A 111 9.42 -5.22 -0.14
C SER A 111 8.48 -6.43 -0.09
N VAL A 112 7.20 -6.25 -0.46
CA VAL A 112 6.22 -7.36 -0.51
C VAL A 112 6.60 -8.40 -1.56
N LEU A 113 7.05 -7.97 -2.75
CA LEU A 113 7.49 -8.89 -3.81
C LEU A 113 8.73 -9.68 -3.39
N LEU A 114 9.74 -9.00 -2.80
CA LEU A 114 10.93 -9.65 -2.26
C LEU A 114 10.57 -10.64 -1.14
N ALA A 115 9.64 -10.28 -0.26
CA ALA A 115 9.16 -11.18 0.80
C ALA A 115 8.53 -12.46 0.22
N TRP A 116 7.75 -12.35 -0.86
CA TRP A 116 7.17 -13.52 -1.52
C TRP A 116 8.23 -14.45 -2.11
N VAL A 117 9.20 -13.90 -2.85
CA VAL A 117 10.33 -14.68 -3.37
C VAL A 117 11.07 -15.39 -2.23
N THR A 118 11.29 -14.67 -1.12
CA THR A 118 11.94 -15.22 0.07
C THR A 118 11.16 -16.37 0.68
N VAL A 119 9.82 -16.25 0.80
CA VAL A 119 8.94 -17.32 1.31
C VAL A 119 9.04 -18.58 0.44
N TYR A 120 8.95 -18.44 -0.89
CA TYR A 120 9.05 -19.61 -1.78
C TYR A 120 10.41 -20.30 -1.70
N LEU A 121 11.51 -19.52 -1.62
CA LEU A 121 12.83 -20.08 -1.37
C LEU A 121 12.89 -20.82 -0.03
N GLY A 122 12.27 -20.26 1.03
CA GLY A 122 12.18 -20.89 2.35
C GLY A 122 11.43 -22.23 2.32
N ILE A 123 10.31 -22.28 1.60
CA ILE A 123 9.56 -23.53 1.39
C ILE A 123 10.42 -24.55 0.63
N TYR A 124 11.12 -24.14 -0.42
CA TYR A 124 12.00 -25.01 -1.21
C TYR A 124 13.14 -25.61 -0.36
N ILE A 125 13.89 -24.79 0.38
CA ILE A 125 15.01 -25.28 1.20
C ILE A 125 14.53 -26.12 2.38
N GLY A 126 13.36 -25.82 2.97
CA GLY A 126 12.79 -26.61 4.06
C GLY A 126 12.52 -28.06 3.63
N HIS A 127 12.03 -28.26 2.41
CA HIS A 127 11.73 -29.61 1.88
C HIS A 127 12.94 -30.33 1.29
N ALA A 128 14.06 -29.63 1.09
CA ALA A 128 15.32 -30.28 0.80
C ALA A 128 15.92 -30.95 2.06
N SER A 129 15.41 -30.64 3.25
CA SER A 129 15.82 -31.28 4.51
C SER A 129 14.97 -32.52 4.84
N PRO A 130 15.58 -33.63 5.29
CA PRO A 130 14.85 -34.82 5.77
C PRO A 130 13.92 -34.55 6.98
N SER A 131 14.05 -33.38 7.61
CA SER A 131 13.31 -33.01 8.83
C SER A 131 11.84 -32.64 8.56
N TYR A 132 11.49 -32.25 7.33
CA TYR A 132 10.13 -31.88 6.96
C TYR A 132 9.32 -33.09 6.53
N ARG A 133 8.32 -33.45 7.34
CA ARG A 133 7.47 -34.64 7.14
C ARG A 133 6.25 -34.42 6.25
N LEU A 134 5.86 -33.16 6.04
CA LEU A 134 4.76 -32.79 5.14
C LEU A 134 5.27 -32.67 3.71
N SER A 135 4.42 -32.99 2.73
CA SER A 135 4.81 -32.86 1.32
C SER A 135 5.00 -31.40 0.93
N TYR A 136 5.91 -31.16 -0.02
CA TYR A 136 6.18 -29.83 -0.59
C TYR A 136 4.91 -29.11 -1.06
N ALA A 137 3.94 -29.86 -1.61
CA ALA A 137 2.67 -29.32 -2.09
C ALA A 137 1.81 -28.72 -0.97
N TRP A 138 1.84 -29.29 0.25
CA TRP A 138 1.05 -28.79 1.39
C TRP A 138 1.48 -27.40 1.87
N TRP A 139 2.71 -26.98 1.57
CA TRP A 139 3.21 -25.64 1.88
C TRP A 139 3.12 -24.71 0.67
N LEU A 140 3.47 -25.21 -0.51
CA LEU A 140 3.50 -24.40 -1.73
C LEU A 140 2.09 -23.99 -2.19
N ALA A 141 1.14 -24.93 -2.23
CA ALA A 141 -0.19 -24.69 -2.76
C ALA A 141 -0.97 -23.58 -2.01
N PRO A 142 -1.08 -23.58 -0.68
CA PRO A 142 -1.78 -22.51 0.03
C PRO A 142 -1.05 -21.16 -0.10
N ALA A 143 0.29 -21.14 -0.07
CA ALA A 143 1.05 -19.91 -0.27
C ALA A 143 0.79 -19.30 -1.67
N ALA A 144 0.82 -20.14 -2.71
CA ALA A 144 0.53 -19.73 -4.07
C ALA A 144 -0.93 -19.30 -4.26
N ALA A 145 -1.88 -20.01 -3.65
CA ALA A 145 -3.30 -19.65 -3.70
C ALA A 145 -3.57 -18.29 -3.07
N VAL A 146 -3.05 -18.04 -1.87
CA VAL A 146 -3.20 -16.74 -1.19
C VAL A 146 -2.58 -15.62 -2.01
N MET A 147 -1.38 -15.82 -2.56
CA MET A 147 -0.75 -14.81 -3.43
C MET A 147 -1.55 -14.55 -4.70
N GLY A 148 -2.00 -15.60 -5.38
CA GLY A 148 -2.84 -15.48 -6.57
C GLY A 148 -4.14 -14.73 -6.30
N LEU A 149 -4.81 -15.03 -5.18
CA LEU A 149 -6.03 -14.33 -4.76
C LEU A 149 -5.77 -12.85 -4.47
N LEU A 150 -4.67 -12.51 -3.80
CA LEU A 150 -4.33 -11.12 -3.49
C LEU A 150 -3.99 -10.31 -4.76
N ILE A 151 -3.27 -10.91 -5.71
CA ILE A 151 -3.00 -10.29 -7.02
C ILE A 151 -4.30 -10.12 -7.81
N ALA A 152 -5.13 -11.15 -7.88
CA ALA A 152 -6.41 -11.10 -8.60
C ALA A 152 -7.34 -10.03 -8.01
N ALA A 153 -7.39 -9.91 -6.69
CA ALA A 153 -8.12 -8.85 -6.01
C ALA A 153 -7.57 -7.47 -6.36
N ASP A 154 -6.24 -7.27 -6.29
CA ASP A 154 -5.60 -6.00 -6.64
C ASP A 154 -5.91 -5.58 -8.08
N VAL A 155 -5.73 -6.50 -9.03
CA VAL A 155 -5.98 -6.26 -10.47
C VAL A 155 -7.45 -5.95 -10.69
N THR A 156 -8.36 -6.78 -10.18
CA THR A 156 -9.81 -6.57 -10.32
C THR A 156 -10.24 -5.21 -9.80
N LEU A 157 -9.80 -4.84 -8.60
CA LEU A 157 -10.14 -3.54 -8.00
C LEU A 157 -9.47 -2.36 -8.71
N THR A 158 -8.30 -2.56 -9.33
CA THR A 158 -7.67 -1.54 -10.20
C THR A 158 -8.49 -1.29 -11.45
N VAL A 159 -8.88 -2.38 -12.12
CA VAL A 159 -9.67 -2.32 -13.33
C VAL A 159 -11.05 -1.73 -13.03
N ALA A 160 -11.68 -2.11 -11.92
CA ALA A 160 -12.94 -1.54 -11.48
C ALA A 160 -12.84 -0.03 -11.26
N ARG A 161 -11.77 0.44 -10.59
CA ARG A 161 -11.53 1.88 -10.42
C ARG A 161 -11.36 2.59 -11.76
N ALA A 162 -10.53 2.05 -12.66
CA ALA A 162 -10.31 2.65 -13.98
C ALA A 162 -11.60 2.69 -14.82
N ARG A 163 -12.47 1.67 -14.69
CA ARG A 163 -13.79 1.64 -15.33
C ARG A 163 -14.73 2.70 -14.76
N GLN A 164 -14.79 2.87 -13.44
CA GLN A 164 -15.57 3.93 -12.82
C GLN A 164 -15.10 5.33 -13.26
N GLU A 165 -13.79 5.53 -13.32
CA GLU A 165 -13.20 6.78 -13.80
C GLU A 165 -13.63 7.04 -15.25
N ARG A 166 -13.48 6.06 -16.16
CA ARG A 166 -13.88 6.17 -17.58
C ARG A 166 -15.38 6.42 -17.76
N ALA A 167 -16.24 5.74 -17.00
CA ALA A 167 -17.68 5.96 -17.05
C ALA A 167 -18.03 7.40 -16.64
N GLY A 168 -17.43 7.89 -15.55
CA GLY A 168 -17.61 9.28 -15.11
C GLY A 168 -17.13 10.32 -16.14
N TYR A 169 -16.09 10.03 -16.94
CA TYR A 169 -15.68 10.89 -18.05
C TYR A 169 -16.67 10.84 -19.23
N ALA A 170 -17.27 9.68 -19.50
CA ALA A 170 -18.23 9.51 -20.60
C ALA A 170 -19.58 10.17 -20.31
N GLU A 171 -19.97 10.25 -19.03
CA GLU A 171 -21.22 10.86 -18.57
C GLU A 171 -21.12 12.38 -18.33
N ALA A 172 -19.90 12.95 -18.26
CA ALA A 172 -19.70 14.37 -17.98
C ALA A 172 -20.06 15.25 -19.20
N ALA A 173 -20.94 16.23 -19.01
CA ALA A 173 -21.29 17.20 -20.04
C ALA A 173 -20.16 18.22 -20.26
N PRO A 174 -20.11 18.91 -21.42
CA PRO A 174 -19.16 20.00 -21.64
C PRO A 174 -19.35 21.10 -20.58
N GLY A 175 -18.39 21.24 -19.67
CA GLY A 175 -18.42 22.20 -18.56
C GLY A 175 -18.54 21.56 -17.17
N ASP A 176 -18.83 20.27 -17.06
CA ASP A 176 -18.85 19.59 -15.77
C ASP A 176 -17.43 19.36 -15.24
N GLU A 177 -17.18 19.75 -13.99
CA GLU A 177 -15.97 19.35 -13.29
C GLU A 177 -15.99 17.84 -13.04
N VAL A 178 -15.27 17.09 -13.87
CA VAL A 178 -15.06 15.65 -13.69
C VAL A 178 -14.51 15.35 -12.28
N PRO A 179 -14.94 14.25 -11.63
CA PRO A 179 -14.66 13.98 -10.20
C PRO A 179 -13.17 14.04 -9.80
N PHE A 180 -12.27 13.76 -10.75
CA PHE A 180 -10.82 13.90 -10.55
C PHE A 180 -10.38 15.36 -10.41
N LEU A 181 -10.94 16.30 -11.17
CA LEU A 181 -10.69 17.74 -10.99
C LEU A 181 -11.18 18.17 -9.62
N ARG A 182 -12.33 17.70 -9.16
CA ARG A 182 -12.81 17.98 -7.79
C ARG A 182 -11.87 17.46 -6.69
N GLN A 183 -11.27 16.29 -6.89
CA GLN A 183 -10.33 15.70 -5.93
C GLN A 183 -8.94 16.36 -6.00
N ALA A 184 -8.48 16.77 -7.19
CA ALA A 184 -7.25 17.50 -7.42
C ALA A 184 -7.36 18.96 -6.93
N VAL A 185 -8.43 19.67 -7.29
CA VAL A 185 -8.78 21.04 -6.85
C VAL A 185 -9.05 21.07 -5.34
N GLY A 186 -9.78 20.07 -4.80
CA GLY A 186 -9.96 19.90 -3.37
C GLY A 186 -8.66 19.61 -2.61
N SER A 187 -7.69 18.94 -3.24
CA SER A 187 -6.33 18.78 -2.69
C SER A 187 -5.42 20.00 -2.90
N LEU A 188 -5.82 20.94 -3.76
CA LEU A 188 -5.11 22.19 -4.01
C LEU A 188 -5.67 23.37 -3.20
N GLY A 189 -6.77 23.21 -2.47
CA GLY A 189 -7.33 24.25 -1.58
C GLY A 189 -7.89 25.47 -2.30
N VAL A 190 -8.14 25.39 -3.61
CA VAL A 190 -8.78 26.47 -4.35
C VAL A 190 -10.28 26.27 -4.21
N GLN A 191 -10.89 26.94 -3.22
CA GLN A 191 -12.33 27.14 -3.23
C GLN A 191 -12.66 28.03 -4.42
N GLY A 192 -13.43 27.51 -5.37
CA GLY A 192 -13.92 28.29 -6.51
C GLY A 192 -14.67 29.51 -6.00
N THR A 193 -14.21 30.68 -6.40
CA THR A 193 -14.94 31.95 -6.27
C THR A 193 -16.26 31.78 -7.02
N GLN A 194 -17.35 31.61 -6.28
CA GLN A 194 -18.68 31.73 -6.86
C GLN A 194 -18.81 33.13 -7.45
N ALA A 195 -19.17 33.17 -8.74
CA ALA A 195 -19.45 34.36 -9.50
C ALA A 195 -20.49 35.22 -8.77
N ALA A 196 -20.10 36.43 -8.39
CA ALA A 196 -21.03 37.48 -8.02
C ALA A 196 -21.57 38.10 -9.31
N GLU A 197 -22.64 37.51 -9.84
CA GLU A 197 -23.39 38.08 -10.96
C GLU A 197 -24.60 38.85 -10.41
N GLY A 198 -24.44 40.18 -10.39
CA GLY A 198 -25.45 41.21 -10.63
C GLY A 198 -26.83 41.09 -9.99
N GLN A 199 -27.07 41.89 -8.94
CA GLN A 199 -28.37 42.53 -8.75
C GLN A 199 -28.22 44.03 -9.04
N LYS A 200 -28.96 44.47 -10.06
CA LYS A 200 -29.08 45.84 -10.55
C LYS A 200 -29.71 46.72 -9.49
N ASP A 201 -29.18 47.92 -9.29
CA ASP A 201 -29.99 49.10 -8.99
C ASP A 201 -29.50 50.27 -9.84
N VAL A 202 -30.36 50.66 -10.78
CA VAL A 202 -30.27 51.88 -11.56
C VAL A 202 -31.11 52.92 -10.82
N GLY A 203 -30.47 53.98 -10.34
CA GLY A 203 -31.13 55.13 -9.72
C GLY A 203 -30.30 56.38 -9.94
N SER A 204 -30.76 57.21 -10.86
CA SER A 204 -30.18 58.47 -11.34
C SER A 204 -30.49 59.68 -10.42
N SER A 205 -29.81 60.79 -10.68
CA SER A 205 -29.98 62.19 -10.19
C SER A 205 -29.32 62.52 -8.84
N ALA A 206 -28.26 63.33 -8.76
CA ALA A 206 -28.06 64.76 -9.11
C ALA A 206 -28.68 65.73 -8.09
N GLY A 207 -27.84 66.60 -7.49
CA GLY A 207 -28.29 67.85 -6.89
C GLY A 207 -27.58 68.27 -5.59
N VAL A 208 -26.67 69.25 -5.74
CA VAL A 208 -26.14 70.25 -4.77
C VAL A 208 -25.29 69.76 -3.61
#